data_AF-A0A8T3UDV9-F1
#
_entry.id   AF-A0A8T3UDV9-F1
#
_cell.length_a   1.000
_cell.length_b   1.000
_cell.length_c   1.000
_cell.angle_alpha   90.00
_cell.angle_beta   90.00
_cell.angle_gamma   90.00
#
_symmetry.space_group_name_H-M   'P 1'
#
loop_
_entity.id
_entity.type
_entity.pdbx_description
1 polymer ?
#
loop_
_entity_poly.entity_id
_entity_poly.type
_entity_poly.pdbx_seq_one_letter_code
_entity_poly.pdbx_strand_id
1 'polypeptide(L)'
;MTVFDIHAGHNPAGKIACGASDLLDESKENRLILSKVKTILENAGHKVYDSTCNDGYSQGNVLSRIVSKINSNRDTDLSVSLHFNAFKPQHHTDGKVMGCEVCHYDDRTYKYGTQICKNLNNVGIATHGVANKNRPDLMVLNSSNPLALLIEICFVDDADDYAKYKGHEDEVAKAIAYGLQLKEYIPSKDATSPNKPIERPIIDDVSFVGNPTTTVAQMEAWAIKNNAIEFAKIAKACYDTCLSIGLDPAPVYAQTALETGWLYKNGQSQAGIDASYHNPCGLKISKGGSDFDKNAHKVFKDWNEGFRAMGQHLLLYYGAEGYPLKNPVDPRHFDFLLGKAKTVVALGGEGKWNTNPDYGKNIMKLYRSLLATNYKKNVETDIPPNIDTNNLTVVTYTNINDLPAALLINTWLGYPILPTTANGFDRTRYAKIVHIGGSGAPTGSIVIAGKDR
;
A
#
# COMPACT_ATOMS: atom_id res chain seq x y z
N MET A 1 21.38 -8.73 -16.85
CA MET A 1 20.13 -7.95 -16.71
C MET A 1 19.30 -8.23 -17.96
N THR A 2 18.06 -8.65 -17.79
CA THR A 2 17.06 -8.86 -18.88
C THR A 2 16.01 -7.76 -18.76
N VAL A 3 15.48 -7.29 -19.89
CA VAL A 3 14.39 -6.32 -19.94
C VAL A 3 13.09 -7.04 -20.29
N PHE A 4 12.15 -7.06 -19.36
CA PHE A 4 10.82 -7.65 -19.55
C PHE A 4 9.78 -6.57 -19.82
N ASP A 5 8.78 -6.90 -20.64
CA ASP A 5 7.54 -6.13 -20.74
C ASP A 5 6.36 -7.02 -20.34
N ILE A 6 5.78 -6.76 -19.18
CA ILE A 6 4.74 -7.61 -18.60
C ILE A 6 3.44 -6.82 -18.57
N HIS A 7 2.34 -7.47 -18.92
CA HIS A 7 1.02 -6.88 -18.77
C HIS A 7 0.02 -7.88 -18.19
N ALA A 8 -0.85 -7.37 -17.34
CA ALA A 8 -2.12 -7.99 -17.02
C ALA A 8 -3.02 -7.95 -18.26
N GLY A 9 -3.46 -9.12 -18.72
CA GLY A 9 -4.47 -9.24 -19.77
C GLY A 9 -5.78 -8.56 -19.36
N HIS A 10 -6.55 -8.18 -20.36
CA HIS A 10 -7.88 -7.58 -20.22
C HIS A 10 -7.92 -6.19 -19.56
N ASN A 11 -9.09 -5.56 -19.67
CA ASN A 11 -9.40 -4.35 -18.91
C ASN A 11 -9.63 -4.64 -17.41
N PRO A 12 -9.74 -3.60 -16.56
CA PRO A 12 -10.10 -3.75 -15.17
C PRO A 12 -11.45 -4.44 -14.98
N ALA A 13 -11.59 -5.16 -13.88
CA ALA A 13 -12.85 -5.82 -13.51
C ALA A 13 -14.04 -4.85 -13.57
N GLY A 14 -15.14 -5.32 -14.15
CA GLY A 14 -16.37 -4.53 -14.33
C GLY A 14 -16.34 -3.53 -15.50
N LYS A 15 -15.27 -3.49 -16.30
CA LYS A 15 -15.23 -2.72 -17.56
C LYS A 15 -15.47 -3.61 -18.78
N ILE A 16 -15.83 -2.99 -19.91
CA ILE A 16 -15.88 -3.69 -21.20
C ILE A 16 -14.54 -4.38 -21.50
N ALA A 17 -14.58 -5.60 -22.02
CA ALA A 17 -13.41 -6.43 -22.25
C ALA A 17 -12.57 -6.71 -20.99
N CYS A 18 -13.19 -6.77 -19.80
CA CYS A 18 -12.61 -7.47 -18.67
C CYS A 18 -12.52 -8.98 -18.98
N GLY A 19 -11.66 -9.66 -18.24
CA GLY A 19 -11.43 -11.11 -18.31
C GLY A 19 -12.58 -11.92 -17.71
N ALA A 20 -12.39 -13.23 -17.69
CA ALA A 20 -13.32 -14.18 -17.08
C ALA A 20 -13.47 -13.92 -15.57
N SER A 21 -14.66 -14.19 -15.03
CA SER A 21 -14.94 -14.02 -13.60
C SER A 21 -15.90 -15.10 -13.12
N ASP A 22 -15.45 -15.87 -12.14
CA ASP A 22 -16.20 -16.89 -11.43
C ASP A 22 -15.67 -16.96 -9.98
N LEU A 23 -15.11 -18.10 -9.54
CA LEU A 23 -14.41 -18.25 -8.25
C LEU A 23 -13.24 -17.26 -8.13
N LEU A 24 -12.55 -17.02 -9.24
CA LEU A 24 -11.54 -15.96 -9.39
C LEU A 24 -12.03 -14.92 -10.42
N ASP A 25 -11.54 -13.69 -10.27
CA ASP A 25 -11.74 -12.61 -11.25
C ASP A 25 -10.41 -12.40 -11.98
N GLU A 26 -10.31 -12.90 -13.22
CA GLU A 26 -9.09 -12.87 -14.03
C GLU A 26 -8.48 -11.45 -14.07
N SER A 27 -9.32 -10.42 -14.20
CA SER A 27 -8.83 -9.04 -14.31
C SER A 27 -8.20 -8.54 -13.01
N LYS A 28 -8.71 -8.97 -11.85
CA LYS A 28 -8.10 -8.65 -10.55
C LYS A 28 -6.83 -9.46 -10.34
N GLU A 29 -6.89 -10.76 -10.60
CA GLU A 29 -5.77 -11.67 -10.30
C GLU A 29 -4.59 -11.46 -11.25
N ASN A 30 -4.81 -11.14 -12.54
CA ASN A 30 -3.76 -10.74 -13.48
C ASN A 30 -2.94 -9.55 -12.95
N ARG A 31 -3.63 -8.54 -12.41
CA ARG A 31 -2.99 -7.31 -11.87
C ARG A 31 -2.26 -7.59 -10.55
N LEU A 32 -2.82 -8.48 -9.72
CA LEU A 32 -2.16 -8.93 -8.49
C LEU A 32 -0.85 -9.66 -8.78
N ILE A 33 -0.88 -10.64 -9.69
CA ILE A 33 0.30 -11.42 -10.07
C ILE A 33 1.32 -10.55 -10.79
N LEU A 34 0.89 -9.66 -11.70
CA LEU A 34 1.78 -8.68 -12.35
C LEU A 34 2.60 -7.89 -11.32
N SER A 35 1.92 -7.31 -10.32
CA SER A 35 2.59 -6.51 -9.29
C SER A 35 3.65 -7.31 -8.53
N LYS A 36 3.36 -8.57 -8.20
CA LYS A 36 4.28 -9.45 -7.46
C LYS A 36 5.45 -9.90 -8.34
N VAL A 37 5.19 -10.36 -9.56
CA VAL A 37 6.22 -10.80 -10.53
C VAL A 37 7.17 -9.64 -10.85
N LYS A 38 6.62 -8.44 -11.12
CA LYS A 38 7.41 -7.23 -11.35
C LYS A 38 8.38 -6.96 -10.20
N THR A 39 7.88 -6.95 -8.97
CA THR A 39 8.69 -6.72 -7.76
C THR A 39 9.83 -7.76 -7.65
N ILE A 40 9.54 -9.04 -7.89
CA ILE A 40 10.55 -10.11 -7.80
C ILE A 40 11.64 -9.94 -8.86
N LEU A 41 11.26 -9.60 -10.10
CA LEU A 41 12.21 -9.41 -11.20
C LEU A 41 13.06 -8.15 -11.00
N GLU A 42 12.47 -7.04 -10.58
CA GLU A 42 13.20 -5.79 -10.27
C GLU A 42 14.19 -5.98 -9.13
N ASN A 43 13.79 -6.67 -8.05
CA ASN A 43 14.69 -7.03 -6.94
C ASN A 43 15.83 -7.97 -7.36
N ALA A 44 15.63 -8.76 -8.42
CA ALA A 44 16.67 -9.59 -9.02
C ALA A 44 17.57 -8.83 -10.01
N GLY A 45 17.40 -7.51 -10.14
CA GLY A 45 18.23 -6.64 -11.00
C GLY A 45 17.82 -6.66 -12.47
N HIS A 46 16.58 -7.07 -12.78
CA HIS A 46 15.99 -6.93 -14.11
C HIS A 46 15.24 -5.61 -14.26
N LYS A 47 15.03 -5.17 -15.50
CA LYS A 47 14.16 -4.02 -15.82
C LYS A 47 12.80 -4.56 -16.25
N VAL A 48 11.71 -3.95 -15.76
CA VAL A 48 10.35 -4.39 -16.08
C VAL A 48 9.49 -3.20 -16.52
N TYR A 49 9.03 -3.22 -17.77
CA TYR A 49 7.95 -2.37 -18.23
C TYR A 49 6.59 -2.99 -17.91
N ASP A 50 5.62 -2.12 -17.61
CA ASP A 50 4.21 -2.49 -17.43
C ASP A 50 3.39 -1.92 -18.59
N SER A 51 2.92 -2.79 -19.49
CA SER A 51 2.11 -2.41 -20.66
C SER A 51 0.60 -2.63 -20.49
N THR A 52 0.12 -2.80 -19.25
CA THR A 52 -1.32 -3.01 -18.99
C THR A 52 -2.18 -1.86 -19.49
N CYS A 53 -3.26 -2.21 -20.21
CA CYS A 53 -4.33 -1.29 -20.56
C CYS A 53 -5.38 -1.26 -19.44
N ASN A 54 -5.81 -0.05 -19.04
CA ASN A 54 -6.77 0.14 -17.93
C ASN A 54 -8.06 0.85 -18.34
N ASP A 55 -8.19 1.21 -19.60
CA ASP A 55 -9.18 2.16 -20.10
C ASP A 55 -9.60 1.90 -21.56
N GLY A 56 -9.40 0.69 -22.08
CA GLY A 56 -9.85 0.35 -23.43
C GLY A 56 -11.38 0.36 -23.53
N TYR A 57 -11.92 0.67 -24.70
CA TYR A 57 -13.38 0.70 -24.94
C TYR A 57 -13.90 -0.50 -25.73
N SER A 58 -13.03 -1.43 -26.13
CA SER A 58 -13.38 -2.71 -26.76
C SER A 58 -12.22 -3.70 -26.62
N GLN A 59 -12.45 -4.99 -26.87
CA GLN A 59 -11.38 -6.00 -26.84
C GLN A 59 -10.26 -5.67 -27.84
N GLY A 60 -10.62 -5.33 -29.08
CA GLY A 60 -9.65 -4.93 -30.10
C GLY A 60 -8.86 -3.68 -29.70
N ASN A 61 -9.50 -2.71 -29.04
CA ASN A 61 -8.82 -1.53 -28.54
C ASN A 61 -7.83 -1.85 -27.41
N VAL A 62 -8.21 -2.69 -26.45
CA VAL A 62 -7.33 -3.19 -25.37
C VAL A 62 -6.08 -3.84 -25.96
N LEU A 63 -6.26 -4.79 -26.88
CA LEU A 63 -5.16 -5.50 -27.53
C LEU A 63 -4.24 -4.54 -28.31
N SER A 64 -4.82 -3.62 -29.11
CA SER A 64 -4.03 -2.65 -29.88
C SER A 64 -3.18 -1.72 -29.01
N ARG A 65 -3.71 -1.30 -27.85
CA ARG A 65 -2.99 -0.42 -26.91
C ARG A 65 -1.87 -1.16 -26.20
N ILE A 66 -2.11 -2.40 -25.77
CA ILE A 66 -1.09 -3.27 -25.17
C ILE A 66 0.06 -3.47 -26.16
N VAL A 67 -0.23 -3.93 -27.38
CA VAL A 67 0.79 -4.17 -28.42
C VAL A 67 1.54 -2.89 -28.77
N SER A 68 0.84 -1.76 -28.93
CA SER A 68 1.50 -0.47 -29.22
C SER A 68 2.48 -0.08 -28.11
N LYS A 69 2.14 -0.34 -26.85
CA LYS A 69 2.98 0.00 -25.69
C LYS A 69 4.18 -0.94 -25.57
N ILE A 70 3.97 -2.25 -25.70
CA ILE A 70 5.05 -3.25 -25.79
C ILE A 70 6.05 -2.84 -26.87
N ASN A 71 5.55 -2.54 -28.06
CA ASN A 71 6.42 -2.19 -29.18
C ASN A 71 7.18 -0.91 -28.91
N SER A 72 6.59 0.09 -28.24
CA SER A 72 7.27 1.36 -27.91
C SER A 72 8.50 1.18 -27.01
N ASN A 73 8.55 0.11 -26.22
CA ASN A 73 9.68 -0.26 -25.38
C ASN A 73 10.73 -1.06 -26.19
N ARG A 74 11.50 -0.33 -27.00
CA ARG A 74 12.42 -0.90 -28.02
C ARG A 74 13.55 -1.77 -27.45
N ASP A 75 13.83 -1.67 -26.16
CA ASP A 75 14.87 -2.43 -25.45
C ASP A 75 14.33 -3.72 -24.78
N THR A 76 13.07 -4.09 -25.01
CA THR A 76 12.46 -5.30 -24.44
C THR A 76 13.06 -6.58 -25.04
N ASP A 77 13.50 -7.51 -24.17
CA ASP A 77 13.96 -8.84 -24.57
C ASP A 77 12.81 -9.85 -24.69
N LEU A 78 11.87 -9.80 -23.75
CA LEU A 78 10.73 -10.72 -23.66
C LEU A 78 9.47 -10.01 -23.16
N SER A 79 8.37 -10.15 -23.90
CA SER A 79 7.04 -9.74 -23.50
C SER A 79 6.24 -10.90 -22.90
N VAL A 80 5.50 -10.63 -21.82
CA VAL A 80 4.74 -11.62 -21.05
C VAL A 80 3.31 -11.12 -20.83
N SER A 81 2.33 -11.86 -21.35
CA SER A 81 0.90 -11.64 -21.09
C SER A 81 0.44 -12.55 -19.96
N LEU A 82 -0.09 -11.99 -18.87
CA LEU A 82 -0.63 -12.76 -17.74
C LEU A 82 -2.15 -12.91 -17.88
N HIS A 83 -2.64 -14.15 -17.82
CA HIS A 83 -4.04 -14.55 -17.93
C HIS A 83 -4.41 -15.66 -16.94
N PHE A 84 -5.72 -15.86 -16.78
CA PHE A 84 -6.30 -17.03 -16.14
C PHE A 84 -7.30 -17.66 -17.12
N ASN A 85 -7.29 -18.98 -17.20
CA ASN A 85 -8.12 -19.72 -18.14
C ASN A 85 -9.56 -19.81 -17.63
N ALA A 86 -10.47 -20.27 -18.49
CA ALA A 86 -11.85 -20.57 -18.12
C ALA A 86 -12.37 -21.77 -18.92
N PHE A 87 -13.11 -22.66 -18.28
CA PHE A 87 -13.75 -23.80 -18.91
C PHE A 87 -15.22 -23.51 -19.24
N LYS A 88 -15.79 -24.18 -20.25
CA LYS A 88 -17.22 -24.09 -20.55
C LYS A 88 -17.88 -25.48 -20.54
N PRO A 89 -19.00 -25.66 -19.81
CA PRO A 89 -19.70 -24.68 -18.97
C PRO A 89 -19.02 -24.44 -17.60
N GLN A 90 -19.28 -23.26 -17.04
CA GLN A 90 -18.74 -22.75 -15.76
C GLN A 90 -19.04 -23.69 -14.58
N HIS A 91 -18.11 -23.77 -13.62
CA HIS A 91 -18.07 -24.66 -12.45
C HIS A 91 -17.67 -26.12 -12.76
N HIS A 92 -16.42 -26.28 -13.19
CA HIS A 92 -15.83 -27.62 -13.28
C HIS A 92 -15.49 -28.13 -11.87
N THR A 93 -16.00 -29.33 -11.53
CA THR A 93 -15.76 -29.99 -10.25
C THR A 93 -15.59 -31.49 -10.46
N ASP A 94 -14.37 -31.94 -10.77
CA ASP A 94 -14.04 -33.36 -10.88
C ASP A 94 -12.99 -33.83 -9.85
N GLY A 95 -12.56 -32.92 -8.96
CA GLY A 95 -11.53 -33.17 -7.95
C GLY A 95 -10.12 -33.16 -8.52
N LYS A 96 -9.91 -32.58 -9.72
CA LYS A 96 -8.62 -32.48 -10.38
C LYS A 96 -8.35 -31.06 -10.83
N VAL A 97 -7.17 -30.59 -10.46
CA VAL A 97 -6.60 -29.33 -10.96
C VAL A 97 -6.49 -29.41 -12.48
N MET A 98 -7.16 -28.49 -13.16
CA MET A 98 -7.07 -28.28 -14.60
C MET A 98 -5.72 -27.68 -14.99
N GLY A 99 -5.27 -26.66 -14.26
CA GLY A 99 -3.88 -26.24 -14.24
C GLY A 99 -3.47 -25.16 -15.26
N CYS A 100 -2.16 -25.03 -15.43
CA CYS A 100 -1.49 -23.97 -16.18
C CYS A 100 -1.08 -24.39 -17.58
N GLU A 101 -1.00 -23.42 -18.49
CA GLU A 101 -0.43 -23.58 -19.83
C GLU A 101 0.23 -22.29 -20.30
N VAL A 102 1.19 -22.40 -21.22
CA VAL A 102 1.86 -21.24 -21.83
C VAL A 102 1.68 -21.28 -23.34
N CYS A 103 1.16 -20.19 -23.87
CA CYS A 103 0.94 -19.97 -25.28
C CYS A 103 2.14 -19.21 -25.90
N HIS A 104 2.55 -19.66 -27.08
CA HIS A 104 3.73 -19.15 -27.79
C HIS A 104 3.41 -18.84 -29.24
N TYR A 105 4.16 -17.93 -29.85
CA TYR A 105 4.13 -17.77 -31.32
C TYR A 105 4.83 -18.95 -32.00
N ASP A 106 6.03 -19.30 -31.51
CA ASP A 106 6.84 -20.43 -31.96
C ASP A 106 7.74 -20.95 -30.81
N ASP A 107 8.64 -21.88 -31.14
CA ASP A 107 9.47 -22.61 -30.18
C ASP A 107 10.53 -21.78 -29.44
N ARG A 108 10.85 -20.56 -29.88
CA ARG A 108 11.93 -19.72 -29.31
C ARG A 108 11.71 -19.39 -27.84
N THR A 109 10.46 -19.40 -27.37
CA THR A 109 10.09 -19.09 -25.98
C THR A 109 9.70 -20.33 -25.15
N TYR A 110 9.75 -21.54 -25.72
CA TYR A 110 9.36 -22.77 -25.03
C TYR A 110 10.14 -23.04 -23.75
N LYS A 111 11.42 -22.66 -23.71
CA LYS A 111 12.25 -22.81 -22.49
C LYS A 111 11.62 -22.10 -21.27
N TYR A 112 11.00 -20.95 -21.48
CA TYR A 112 10.31 -20.22 -20.42
C TYR A 112 9.00 -20.92 -20.05
N GLY A 113 8.19 -21.30 -21.04
CA GLY A 113 6.92 -21.98 -20.78
C GLY A 113 7.09 -23.31 -20.03
N THR A 114 8.04 -24.15 -20.48
CA THR A 114 8.41 -25.40 -19.80
C THR A 114 8.82 -25.15 -18.34
N GLN A 115 9.68 -24.15 -18.08
CA GLN A 115 10.15 -23.88 -16.73
C GLN A 115 9.05 -23.28 -15.85
N ILE A 116 8.20 -22.40 -16.39
CA ILE A 116 7.06 -21.81 -15.69
C ILE A 116 6.07 -22.91 -15.28
N CYS A 117 5.67 -23.79 -16.21
CA CYS A 117 4.78 -24.90 -15.91
C CYS A 117 5.41 -25.88 -14.91
N LYS A 118 6.72 -26.17 -15.01
CA LYS A 118 7.45 -26.96 -13.99
C LYS A 118 7.36 -26.32 -12.61
N ASN A 119 7.58 -25.01 -12.53
CA ASN A 119 7.56 -24.28 -11.27
C ASN A 119 6.13 -24.20 -10.68
N LEU A 120 5.11 -24.01 -11.52
CA LEU A 120 3.70 -23.99 -11.10
C LEU A 120 3.23 -25.38 -10.64
N ASN A 121 3.69 -26.46 -11.30
CA ASN A 121 3.48 -27.83 -10.82
C ASN A 121 4.02 -28.01 -9.40
N ASN A 122 5.18 -27.44 -9.10
CA ASN A 122 5.76 -27.49 -7.76
C ASN A 122 4.95 -26.69 -6.71
N VAL A 123 4.17 -25.67 -7.13
CA VAL A 123 3.20 -24.98 -6.26
C VAL A 123 1.93 -25.83 -6.04
N GLY A 124 1.67 -26.78 -6.94
CA GLY A 124 0.48 -27.63 -6.93
C GLY A 124 -0.54 -27.27 -8.01
N ILE A 125 -0.21 -26.33 -8.92
CA ILE A 125 -1.00 -26.03 -10.11
C ILE A 125 -0.47 -26.91 -11.25
N ALA A 126 -1.23 -27.94 -11.59
CA ALA A 126 -0.84 -28.94 -12.60
C ALA A 126 -0.56 -28.30 -13.98
N THR A 127 0.08 -29.00 -14.90
CA THR A 127 0.14 -28.59 -16.31
C THR A 127 -1.11 -29.06 -17.05
N HIS A 128 -1.79 -28.13 -17.72
CA HIS A 128 -2.98 -28.41 -18.52
C HIS A 128 -2.61 -29.04 -19.86
N GLY A 129 -2.60 -30.38 -19.90
CA GLY A 129 -2.20 -31.14 -21.09
C GLY A 129 -0.71 -30.97 -21.38
N VAL A 130 -0.35 -30.10 -22.33
CA VAL A 130 1.05 -29.80 -22.68
C VAL A 130 1.43 -28.39 -22.25
N ALA A 131 2.63 -28.24 -21.70
CA ALA A 131 3.12 -26.97 -21.15
C ALA A 131 3.15 -25.84 -22.18
N ASN A 132 3.65 -26.14 -23.39
CA ASN A 132 3.82 -25.15 -24.45
C ASN A 132 2.80 -25.40 -25.56
N LYS A 133 1.98 -24.40 -25.87
CA LYS A 133 1.00 -24.43 -26.97
C LYS A 133 1.32 -23.36 -28.00
N ASN A 134 1.47 -23.74 -29.26
CA ASN A 134 1.61 -22.76 -30.33
C ASN A 134 0.26 -22.12 -30.65
N ARG A 135 0.20 -20.80 -30.48
CA ARG A 135 -0.96 -19.95 -30.69
C ARG A 135 -0.58 -18.68 -31.47
N PRO A 136 -0.04 -18.82 -32.69
CA PRO A 136 0.35 -17.67 -33.53
C PRO A 136 -0.85 -16.80 -33.93
N ASP A 137 -2.08 -17.24 -33.68
CA ASP A 137 -3.31 -16.49 -33.87
C ASP A 137 -3.53 -15.39 -32.81
N LEU A 138 -2.88 -15.47 -31.64
CA LEU A 138 -3.06 -14.49 -30.56
C LEU A 138 -2.32 -13.17 -30.85
N MET A 139 -3.07 -12.06 -30.87
CA MET A 139 -2.56 -10.75 -31.28
C MET A 139 -1.33 -10.29 -30.48
N VAL A 140 -1.31 -10.50 -29.17
CA VAL A 140 -0.16 -10.13 -28.32
C VAL A 140 1.11 -10.94 -28.65
N LEU A 141 0.96 -12.13 -29.22
CA LEU A 141 2.08 -12.99 -29.61
C LEU A 141 2.57 -12.68 -31.03
N ASN A 142 1.65 -12.43 -31.97
CA ASN A 142 1.99 -12.22 -33.38
C ASN A 142 2.29 -10.77 -33.78
N SER A 143 1.88 -9.79 -32.96
CA SER A 143 2.02 -8.36 -33.29
C SER A 143 3.04 -7.63 -32.39
N SER A 144 3.63 -8.33 -31.42
CA SER A 144 4.73 -7.82 -30.60
C SER A 144 6.07 -7.95 -31.35
N ASN A 145 6.87 -6.90 -31.33
CA ASN A 145 8.23 -6.87 -31.88
C ASN A 145 9.22 -7.75 -31.09
N PRO A 146 9.26 -7.72 -29.73
CA PRO A 146 10.10 -8.64 -28.97
C PRO A 146 9.53 -10.07 -28.99
N LEU A 147 10.32 -11.04 -28.53
CA LEU A 147 9.79 -12.39 -28.23
C LEU A 147 8.62 -12.25 -27.24
N ALA A 148 7.57 -13.04 -27.43
CA ALA A 148 6.36 -12.95 -26.60
C ALA A 148 5.85 -14.32 -26.17
N LEU A 149 5.30 -14.40 -24.97
CA LEU A 149 4.56 -15.54 -24.46
C LEU A 149 3.33 -15.07 -23.68
N LEU A 150 2.32 -15.93 -23.57
CA LEU A 150 1.11 -15.71 -22.79
C LEU A 150 0.96 -16.86 -21.80
N ILE A 151 0.77 -16.54 -20.53
CA ILE A 151 0.64 -17.51 -19.43
C ILE A 151 -0.82 -17.57 -19.02
N GLU A 152 -1.43 -18.74 -19.15
CA GLU A 152 -2.69 -19.07 -18.49
C GLU A 152 -2.33 -19.74 -17.15
N ILE A 153 -2.48 -18.99 -16.06
CA ILE A 153 -1.91 -19.37 -14.76
C ILE A 153 -2.65 -20.55 -14.14
N CYS A 154 -3.98 -20.48 -14.08
CA CYS A 154 -4.89 -21.54 -13.66
C CYS A 154 -6.30 -21.19 -14.15
N PHE A 155 -7.29 -22.06 -13.94
CA PHE A 155 -8.67 -21.82 -14.35
C PHE A 155 -9.44 -21.00 -13.30
N VAL A 156 -10.20 -19.98 -13.73
CA VAL A 156 -10.99 -19.12 -12.81
C VAL A 156 -12.24 -19.78 -12.26
N ASP A 157 -12.71 -20.83 -12.93
CA ASP A 157 -13.99 -21.51 -12.73
C ASP A 157 -13.83 -22.99 -12.35
N ASP A 158 -12.63 -23.40 -11.97
CA ASP A 158 -12.32 -24.71 -11.41
C ASP A 158 -12.01 -24.59 -9.91
N ALA A 159 -12.69 -25.40 -9.11
CA ALA A 159 -12.59 -25.32 -7.65
C ALA A 159 -11.24 -25.84 -7.12
N ASP A 160 -10.62 -26.80 -7.82
CA ASP A 160 -9.33 -27.37 -7.46
C ASP A 160 -8.20 -26.40 -7.79
N ASP A 161 -8.25 -25.73 -8.94
CA ASP A 161 -7.38 -24.61 -9.30
C ASP A 161 -7.49 -23.46 -8.28
N TYR A 162 -8.72 -23.06 -7.94
CA TYR A 162 -8.95 -22.04 -6.89
C TYR A 162 -8.29 -22.43 -5.57
N ALA A 163 -8.43 -23.69 -5.13
CA ALA A 163 -7.87 -24.17 -3.87
C ALA A 163 -6.33 -24.20 -3.87
N LYS A 164 -5.70 -24.39 -5.03
CA LYS A 164 -4.23 -24.35 -5.18
C LYS A 164 -3.69 -22.94 -5.37
N TYR A 165 -4.47 -22.04 -5.94
CA TYR A 165 -4.07 -20.66 -6.19
C TYR A 165 -4.32 -19.73 -5.00
N LYS A 166 -5.54 -19.73 -4.45
CA LYS A 166 -5.98 -18.71 -3.49
C LYS A 166 -5.26 -18.88 -2.14
N GLY A 167 -4.59 -17.82 -1.69
CA GLY A 167 -3.70 -17.86 -0.52
C GLY A 167 -2.26 -18.26 -0.84
N HIS A 168 -1.97 -18.64 -2.09
CA HIS A 168 -0.65 -19.02 -2.59
C HIS A 168 -0.16 -18.07 -3.70
N GLU A 169 -0.68 -16.85 -3.77
CA GLU A 169 -0.39 -15.90 -4.85
C GLU A 169 1.10 -15.48 -4.89
N ASP A 170 1.79 -15.51 -3.74
CA ASP A 170 3.22 -15.22 -3.65
C ASP A 170 4.08 -16.36 -4.21
N GLU A 171 3.73 -17.61 -3.93
CA GLU A 171 4.37 -18.80 -4.48
C GLU A 171 4.17 -18.89 -5.99
N VAL A 172 2.96 -18.61 -6.48
CA VAL A 172 2.65 -18.53 -7.91
C VAL A 172 3.47 -17.44 -8.59
N ALA A 173 3.53 -16.24 -8.02
CA ALA A 173 4.34 -15.15 -8.58
C ALA A 173 5.84 -15.49 -8.59
N LYS A 174 6.37 -16.15 -7.55
CA LYS A 174 7.74 -16.65 -7.50
C LYS A 174 7.98 -17.72 -8.57
N ALA A 175 7.06 -18.67 -8.73
CA ALA A 175 7.16 -19.72 -9.73
C ALA A 175 7.27 -19.15 -11.15
N ILE A 176 6.43 -18.15 -11.48
CA ILE A 176 6.46 -17.45 -12.78
C ILE A 176 7.76 -16.65 -12.92
N ALA A 177 8.10 -15.80 -11.95
CA ALA A 177 9.30 -14.95 -12.02
C ALA A 177 10.60 -15.76 -12.09
N TYR A 178 10.67 -16.91 -11.40
CA TYR A 178 11.80 -17.82 -11.52
C TYR A 178 11.80 -18.54 -12.86
N GLY A 179 10.63 -18.92 -13.38
CA GLY A 179 10.51 -19.49 -14.72
C GLY A 179 11.00 -18.56 -15.83
N LEU A 180 10.67 -17.26 -15.73
CA LEU A 180 11.18 -16.22 -16.62
C LEU A 180 12.71 -16.02 -16.51
N GLN A 181 13.30 -16.35 -15.36
CA GLN A 181 14.75 -16.36 -15.14
C GLN A 181 15.40 -17.70 -15.45
N LEU A 182 14.65 -18.70 -15.93
CA LEU A 182 15.08 -20.09 -16.10
C LEU A 182 15.66 -20.72 -14.82
N LYS A 183 15.10 -20.30 -13.66
CA LYS A 183 15.39 -20.83 -12.33
C LYS A 183 14.27 -21.75 -11.88
N GLU A 184 14.64 -22.74 -11.09
CA GLU A 184 13.68 -23.65 -10.48
C GLU A 184 13.07 -23.05 -9.21
N TYR A 185 11.76 -23.16 -9.08
CA TYR A 185 11.06 -22.96 -7.82
C TYR A 185 11.03 -24.27 -7.06
N ILE A 186 11.70 -24.30 -5.90
CA ILE A 186 11.71 -25.44 -5.00
C ILE A 186 10.83 -25.07 -3.80
N PRO A 187 9.69 -25.77 -3.60
CA PRO A 187 8.88 -25.59 -2.40
C PRO A 187 9.72 -25.96 -1.17
N SER A 188 9.60 -25.20 -0.08
CA SER A 188 10.22 -25.62 1.18
C SER A 188 9.68 -27.00 1.58
N LYS A 189 10.55 -27.92 2.02
CA LYS A 189 10.18 -29.29 2.40
C LYS A 189 9.25 -29.37 3.62
N ASP A 190 8.98 -28.24 4.27
CA ASP A 190 8.00 -28.11 5.37
C ASP A 190 6.56 -27.81 4.88
N ALA A 191 6.29 -27.87 3.57
CA ALA A 191 4.98 -27.58 3.00
C ALA A 191 4.12 -28.84 2.79
N THR A 192 3.39 -29.28 3.81
CA THR A 192 2.23 -30.17 3.67
C THR A 192 0.94 -29.44 4.07
N SER A 193 -0.02 -29.42 3.13
CA SER A 193 -1.42 -28.94 3.27
C SER A 193 -1.61 -27.44 3.54
N PRO A 194 -2.72 -26.82 3.07
CA PRO A 194 -2.79 -25.39 2.78
C PRO A 194 -2.58 -24.59 4.06
N ASN A 195 -1.42 -23.95 4.17
CA ASN A 195 -1.23 -22.96 5.19
C ASN A 195 -2.15 -21.79 4.88
N LYS A 196 -3.13 -21.63 5.76
CA LYS A 196 -3.71 -20.36 6.18
C LYS A 196 -2.78 -19.19 5.81
N PRO A 197 -3.31 -18.08 5.25
CA PRO A 197 -2.52 -17.02 4.60
C PRO A 197 -1.22 -16.76 5.34
N ILE A 198 -0.10 -16.71 4.61
CA ILE A 198 1.23 -16.35 5.14
C ILE A 198 1.02 -15.25 6.18
N GLU A 199 1.22 -15.59 7.46
CA GLU A 199 1.35 -14.58 8.48
C GLU A 199 2.51 -13.70 8.02
N ARG A 200 2.18 -12.49 7.54
CA ARG A 200 3.07 -11.34 7.75
C ARG A 200 3.57 -11.50 9.18
N PRO A 201 4.89 -11.40 9.45
CA PRO A 201 5.44 -11.65 10.78
C PRO A 201 4.47 -11.04 11.77
N ILE A 202 3.90 -11.84 12.67
CA ILE A 202 2.82 -11.32 13.53
C ILE A 202 3.44 -10.10 14.17
N ILE A 203 2.96 -8.93 13.74
CA ILE A 203 3.30 -7.70 14.41
C ILE A 203 2.45 -7.83 15.68
N ASP A 204 3.04 -8.52 16.65
CA ASP A 204 2.41 -8.84 17.92
C ASP A 204 2.08 -7.53 18.62
N ASP A 205 2.94 -6.53 18.41
CA ASP A 205 2.81 -5.22 18.98
C ASP A 205 3.54 -4.16 18.13
N VAL A 206 3.06 -2.92 18.16
CA VAL A 206 3.75 -1.76 17.56
C VAL A 206 3.80 -0.62 18.56
N SER A 207 4.71 0.33 18.34
CA SER A 207 4.58 1.63 18.98
C SER A 207 3.54 2.48 18.25
N PHE A 208 2.88 3.39 18.98
CA PHE A 208 2.11 4.46 18.36
C PHE A 208 3.00 5.58 17.81
N VAL A 209 4.26 5.66 18.28
CA VAL A 209 5.20 6.70 17.86
C VAL A 209 6.03 6.18 16.70
N GLY A 210 6.13 6.98 15.63
CA GLY A 210 6.96 6.63 14.49
C GLY A 210 6.38 7.08 13.16
N ASN A 211 6.98 6.56 12.09
CA ASN A 211 6.59 6.85 10.72
C ASN A 211 5.21 6.25 10.40
N PRO A 212 4.43 6.89 9.51
CA PRO A 212 3.14 6.36 9.11
C PRO A 212 3.29 5.00 8.42
N THR A 213 2.53 4.01 8.88
CA THR A 213 2.47 2.67 8.25
C THR A 213 1.33 2.55 7.24
N THR A 214 0.54 3.61 7.08
CA THR A 214 -0.62 3.67 6.19
C THR A 214 -0.70 5.00 5.45
N THR A 215 -1.73 5.15 4.61
CA THR A 215 -2.11 6.40 3.94
C THR A 215 -3.60 6.69 4.16
N VAL A 216 -4.02 7.94 3.97
CA VAL A 216 -5.45 8.33 4.03
C VAL A 216 -6.32 7.44 3.15
N ALA A 217 -5.88 7.18 1.90
CA ALA A 217 -6.63 6.36 0.96
C ALA A 217 -6.79 4.90 1.43
N GLN A 218 -5.80 4.35 2.13
CA GLN A 218 -5.90 3.01 2.73
C GLN A 218 -6.86 2.98 3.91
N MET A 219 -6.81 3.99 4.77
CA MET A 219 -7.71 4.16 5.92
C MET A 219 -9.17 4.31 5.46
N GLU A 220 -9.42 5.11 4.42
CA GLU A 220 -10.74 5.28 3.80
C GLU A 220 -11.23 3.97 3.19
N ALA A 221 -10.39 3.30 2.38
CA ALA A 221 -10.74 2.01 1.78
C ALA A 221 -11.08 0.95 2.84
N TRP A 222 -10.33 0.91 3.95
CA TRP A 222 -10.58 -0.02 5.05
C TRP A 222 -11.90 0.26 5.75
N ALA A 223 -12.20 1.53 6.02
CA ALA A 223 -13.48 1.93 6.59
C ALA A 223 -14.66 1.58 5.68
N ILE A 224 -14.55 1.86 4.37
CA ILE A 224 -15.57 1.54 3.36
C ILE A 224 -15.76 0.01 3.25
N LYS A 225 -14.68 -0.77 3.24
CA LYS A 225 -14.73 -2.24 3.22
C LYS A 225 -15.48 -2.82 4.43
N ASN A 226 -15.42 -2.14 5.57
CA ASN A 226 -16.18 -2.50 6.77
C ASN A 226 -17.56 -1.81 6.83
N ASN A 227 -18.09 -1.32 5.70
CA ASN A 227 -19.36 -0.62 5.57
C ASN A 227 -19.50 0.61 6.50
N ALA A 228 -18.40 1.31 6.81
CA ALA A 228 -18.37 2.46 7.72
C ALA A 228 -18.02 3.75 6.96
N ILE A 229 -18.93 4.23 6.12
CA ILE A 229 -18.70 5.38 5.22
C ILE A 229 -18.47 6.68 6.01
N GLU A 230 -19.25 6.94 7.06
CA GLU A 230 -19.07 8.13 7.90
C GLU A 230 -17.74 8.09 8.67
N PHE A 231 -17.30 6.90 9.06
CA PHE A 231 -15.98 6.70 9.64
C PHE A 231 -14.86 7.00 8.63
N ALA A 232 -15.02 6.64 7.36
CA ALA A 232 -14.04 6.96 6.32
C ALA A 232 -13.75 8.47 6.22
N LYS A 233 -14.77 9.32 6.42
CA LYS A 233 -14.64 10.79 6.31
C LYS A 233 -13.69 11.41 7.32
N ILE A 234 -13.40 10.73 8.44
CA ILE A 234 -12.51 11.25 9.49
C ILE A 234 -11.05 10.79 9.31
N ALA A 235 -10.76 9.96 8.31
CA ALA A 235 -9.43 9.40 8.03
C ALA A 235 -8.37 10.49 7.86
N LYS A 236 -8.65 11.52 7.06
CA LYS A 236 -7.71 12.63 6.82
C LYS A 236 -7.38 13.41 8.08
N ALA A 237 -8.39 13.72 8.91
CA ALA A 237 -8.21 14.42 10.17
C ALA A 237 -7.33 13.61 11.14
N CYS A 238 -7.56 12.30 11.23
CA CYS A 238 -6.70 11.39 12.00
C CYS A 238 -5.26 11.41 11.48
N TYR A 239 -5.10 11.24 10.16
CA TYR A 239 -3.80 11.14 9.51
C TYR A 239 -2.93 12.39 9.72
N ASP A 240 -3.46 13.55 9.35
CA ASP A 240 -2.74 14.83 9.44
C ASP A 240 -2.39 15.16 10.90
N THR A 241 -3.32 14.90 11.82
CA THR A 241 -3.10 15.17 13.25
C THR A 241 -2.00 14.27 13.81
N CYS A 242 -2.02 12.96 13.51
CA CYS A 242 -1.01 12.02 13.97
C CYS A 242 0.39 12.42 13.47
N LEU A 243 0.53 12.75 12.19
CA LEU A 243 1.81 13.21 11.64
C LEU A 243 2.31 14.48 12.32
N SER A 244 1.43 15.44 12.62
CA SER A 244 1.81 16.70 13.26
C SER A 244 2.40 16.55 14.67
N ILE A 245 2.16 15.41 15.33
CA ILE A 245 2.62 15.12 16.70
C ILE A 245 3.49 13.85 16.79
N GLY A 246 3.93 13.30 15.65
CA GLY A 246 4.86 12.17 15.59
C GLY A 246 4.27 10.79 15.88
N LEU A 247 2.96 10.61 15.64
CA LEU A 247 2.27 9.35 15.78
C LEU A 247 2.06 8.64 14.43
N ASP A 248 2.11 7.32 14.44
CA ASP A 248 1.63 6.49 13.34
C ASP A 248 0.09 6.50 13.33
N PRO A 249 -0.55 6.99 12.25
CA PRO A 249 -2.01 7.08 12.17
C PRO A 249 -2.72 5.72 12.10
N ALA A 250 -2.07 4.65 11.66
CA ALA A 250 -2.73 3.35 11.52
C ALA A 250 -3.23 2.75 12.85
N PRO A 251 -2.40 2.60 13.91
CA PRO A 251 -2.87 2.09 15.20
C PRO A 251 -3.84 3.07 15.90
N VAL A 252 -3.68 4.37 15.71
CA VAL A 252 -4.59 5.40 16.25
C VAL A 252 -5.98 5.26 15.63
N TYR A 253 -6.06 5.16 14.30
CA TYR A 253 -7.33 5.01 13.59
C TYR A 253 -8.01 3.66 13.87
N ALA A 254 -7.23 2.59 14.03
CA ALA A 254 -7.73 1.30 14.46
C ALA A 254 -8.31 1.35 15.88
N GLN A 255 -7.66 2.06 16.80
CA GLN A 255 -8.17 2.31 18.15
C GLN A 255 -9.47 3.11 18.10
N THR A 256 -9.55 4.16 17.28
CA THR A 256 -10.78 4.95 17.10
C THR A 256 -11.93 4.11 16.56
N ALA A 257 -11.67 3.17 15.64
CA ALA A 257 -12.69 2.24 15.16
C ALA A 257 -13.23 1.34 16.29
N LEU A 258 -12.35 0.86 17.16
CA LEU A 258 -12.72 0.04 18.33
C LEU A 258 -13.56 0.84 19.33
N GLU A 259 -13.08 2.03 19.71
CA GLU A 259 -13.69 2.86 20.76
C GLU A 259 -15.07 3.41 20.36
N THR A 260 -15.21 3.77 19.08
CA THR A 260 -16.46 4.36 18.58
C THR A 260 -17.41 3.32 18.01
N GLY A 261 -17.01 2.06 17.88
CA GLY A 261 -17.76 1.06 17.11
C GLY A 261 -17.96 1.51 15.67
N TRP A 262 -16.89 1.99 15.03
CA TRP A 262 -16.89 2.54 13.66
C TRP A 262 -17.78 3.77 13.49
N LEU A 263 -17.65 4.74 14.40
CA LEU A 263 -18.50 5.94 14.44
C LEU A 263 -19.98 5.60 14.65
N TYR A 264 -20.23 4.65 15.54
CA TYR A 264 -21.57 4.21 15.93
C TYR A 264 -22.38 3.68 14.73
N LYS A 265 -21.71 3.02 13.78
CA LYS A 265 -22.32 2.50 12.55
C LYS A 265 -23.58 1.65 12.79
N ASN A 266 -23.64 0.93 13.92
CA ASN A 266 -24.73 0.00 14.24
C ASN A 266 -25.75 0.57 15.26
N GLY A 267 -25.76 1.87 15.54
CA GLY A 267 -26.69 2.47 16.50
C GLY A 267 -26.12 3.68 17.23
N GLN A 268 -26.57 3.96 18.45
CA GLN A 268 -25.94 4.98 19.28
C GLN A 268 -24.86 4.36 20.17
N SER A 269 -23.93 5.18 20.65
CA SER A 269 -23.00 4.74 21.68
C SER A 269 -23.75 4.32 22.95
N GLN A 270 -23.12 3.51 23.81
CA GLN A 270 -23.69 3.14 25.11
C GLN A 270 -23.96 4.37 26.00
N ALA A 271 -23.22 5.45 25.80
CA ALA A 271 -23.42 6.72 26.48
C ALA A 271 -24.52 7.59 25.85
N GLY A 272 -24.99 7.28 24.64
CA GLY A 272 -25.85 8.14 23.83
C GLY A 272 -25.12 9.33 23.19
N ILE A 273 -23.80 9.20 22.97
CA ILE A 273 -23.00 10.16 22.17
C ILE A 273 -22.94 9.73 20.70
N ASP A 274 -22.73 10.71 19.81
CA ASP A 274 -22.67 10.53 18.36
C ASP A 274 -21.51 11.31 17.73
N ALA A 275 -21.44 11.32 16.39
CA ALA A 275 -20.38 11.96 15.61
C ALA A 275 -20.18 13.45 15.91
N SER A 276 -21.22 14.16 16.37
CA SER A 276 -21.16 15.59 16.67
C SER A 276 -20.27 15.94 17.86
N TYR A 277 -19.92 14.94 18.68
CA TYR A 277 -18.98 15.11 19.79
C TYR A 277 -17.52 15.25 19.32
N HIS A 278 -17.22 14.83 18.08
CA HIS A 278 -15.86 14.78 17.53
C HIS A 278 -14.86 14.07 18.45
N ASN A 279 -15.33 13.07 19.22
CA ASN A 279 -14.57 12.40 20.27
C ASN A 279 -14.12 11.01 19.79
N PRO A 280 -12.84 10.82 19.44
CA PRO A 280 -12.37 9.61 18.76
C PRO A 280 -12.16 8.41 19.71
N CYS A 281 -12.24 8.61 21.03
CA CYS A 281 -11.89 7.57 22.00
C CYS A 281 -12.71 7.62 23.30
N GLY A 282 -13.85 8.31 23.30
CA GLY A 282 -14.72 8.38 24.48
C GLY A 282 -14.12 9.15 25.66
N LEU A 283 -13.25 10.15 25.41
CA LEU A 283 -12.66 10.96 26.47
C LEU A 283 -13.74 11.61 27.34
N LYS A 284 -13.55 11.52 28.65
CA LYS A 284 -14.46 12.11 29.64
C LYS A 284 -14.08 13.55 29.94
N ILE A 285 -15.05 14.34 30.38
CA ILE A 285 -14.78 15.65 31.00
C ILE A 285 -13.92 15.50 32.27
N SER A 286 -13.31 16.59 32.74
CA SER A 286 -12.39 16.57 33.89
C SER A 286 -13.00 16.00 35.16
N LYS A 287 -14.29 16.25 35.41
CA LYS A 287 -15.04 15.70 36.55
C LYS A 287 -15.16 14.17 36.50
N GLY A 288 -14.96 13.56 35.33
CA GLY A 288 -15.30 12.16 35.07
C GLY A 288 -16.81 11.94 35.05
N GLY A 289 -17.22 10.70 35.29
CA GLY A 289 -18.62 10.29 35.28
C GLY A 289 -18.80 8.87 34.75
N SER A 290 -20.07 8.45 34.61
CA SER A 290 -20.45 7.13 34.12
C SER A 290 -20.13 6.96 32.62
N ASP A 291 -19.79 5.74 32.22
CA ASP A 291 -19.63 5.38 30.80
C ASP A 291 -20.96 5.41 30.04
N PHE A 292 -22.09 5.43 30.74
CA PHE A 292 -23.44 5.46 30.16
C PHE A 292 -24.06 6.87 30.15
N ASP A 293 -23.32 7.90 30.56
CA ASP A 293 -23.81 9.29 30.61
C ASP A 293 -23.18 10.16 29.51
N LYS A 294 -23.98 10.63 28.56
CA LYS A 294 -23.53 11.53 27.49
C LYS A 294 -22.89 12.83 28.00
N ASN A 295 -23.27 13.31 29.19
CA ASN A 295 -22.74 14.55 29.76
C ASN A 295 -21.38 14.35 30.45
N ALA A 296 -20.99 13.10 30.70
CA ALA A 296 -19.67 12.75 31.21
C ALA A 296 -18.60 12.76 30.12
N HIS A 297 -18.99 12.89 28.85
CA HIS A 297 -18.10 12.80 27.69
C HIS A 297 -17.78 14.17 27.10
N LYS A 298 -16.54 14.33 26.67
CA LYS A 298 -16.03 15.58 26.10
C LYS A 298 -16.57 15.77 24.68
N VAL A 299 -17.04 16.99 24.40
CA VAL A 299 -17.30 17.50 23.04
C VAL A 299 -16.07 18.30 22.61
N PHE A 300 -15.55 18.00 21.43
CA PHE A 300 -14.46 18.76 20.80
C PHE A 300 -14.99 19.62 19.66
N LYS A 301 -14.28 20.71 19.37
CA LYS A 301 -14.64 21.66 18.30
C LYS A 301 -14.75 20.98 16.95
N ASP A 302 -13.79 20.12 16.63
CA ASP A 302 -13.69 19.39 15.37
C ASP A 302 -12.87 18.10 15.57
N TRP A 303 -12.84 17.24 14.55
CA TRP A 303 -12.09 15.98 14.61
C TRP A 303 -10.59 16.18 14.81
N ASN A 304 -9.99 17.27 14.31
CA ASN A 304 -8.57 17.52 14.52
C ASN A 304 -8.27 17.78 16.01
N GLU A 305 -9.11 18.55 16.69
CA GLU A 305 -8.99 18.77 18.13
C GLU A 305 -9.18 17.48 18.93
N GLY A 306 -10.17 16.65 18.55
CA GLY A 306 -10.41 15.35 19.17
C GLY A 306 -9.22 14.38 19.00
N PHE A 307 -8.71 14.24 17.78
CA PHE A 307 -7.52 13.40 17.51
C PHE A 307 -6.27 13.96 18.19
N ARG A 308 -6.14 15.28 18.32
CA ARG A 308 -5.01 15.89 19.03
C ARG A 308 -5.08 15.58 20.52
N ALA A 309 -6.26 15.64 21.14
CA ALA A 309 -6.45 15.24 22.53
C ALA A 309 -6.11 13.75 22.73
N MET A 310 -6.64 12.86 21.89
CA MET A 310 -6.33 11.43 21.93
C MET A 310 -4.83 11.17 21.77
N GLY A 311 -4.19 11.79 20.78
CA GLY A 311 -2.77 11.61 20.51
C GLY A 311 -1.87 12.16 21.61
N GLN A 312 -2.23 13.28 22.24
CA GLN A 312 -1.52 13.80 23.42
C GLN A 312 -1.58 12.81 24.59
N HIS A 313 -2.72 12.17 24.82
CA HIS A 313 -2.81 11.10 25.81
C HIS A 313 -1.95 9.90 25.42
N LEU A 314 -1.96 9.46 24.16
CA LEU A 314 -1.11 8.35 23.72
C LEU A 314 0.39 8.64 23.92
N LEU A 315 0.84 9.87 23.65
CA LEU A 315 2.22 10.32 23.90
C LEU A 315 2.56 10.38 25.41
N LEU A 316 1.58 10.75 26.24
CA LEU A 316 1.71 10.66 27.70
C LEU A 316 1.91 9.21 28.15
N TYR A 317 1.04 8.29 27.73
CA TYR A 317 1.17 6.86 28.03
C TYR A 317 2.49 6.27 27.51
N TYR A 318 2.96 6.71 26.34
CA TYR A 318 4.24 6.32 25.78
C TYR A 318 5.44 6.77 26.64
N GLY A 319 5.30 7.92 27.32
CA GLY A 319 6.40 8.56 28.04
C GLY A 319 7.25 9.46 27.15
N ALA A 320 6.62 10.14 26.19
CA ALA A 320 7.31 11.06 25.29
C ALA A 320 7.98 12.21 26.07
N GLU A 321 9.13 12.66 25.57
CA GLU A 321 9.84 13.79 26.16
C GLU A 321 8.95 15.05 26.17
N GLY A 322 8.95 15.78 27.28
CA GLY A 322 8.09 16.97 27.45
C GLY A 322 6.66 16.68 27.93
N TYR A 323 6.31 15.42 28.17
CA TYR A 323 5.04 15.03 28.79
C TYR A 323 5.20 14.77 30.30
N PRO A 324 4.15 15.04 31.11
CA PRO A 324 2.85 15.57 30.73
C PRO A 324 2.91 17.04 30.28
N LEU A 325 2.06 17.40 29.33
CA LEU A 325 1.97 18.77 28.82
C LEU A 325 1.42 19.72 29.89
N LYS A 326 1.94 20.94 29.93
CA LYS A 326 1.42 22.01 30.80
C LYS A 326 0.02 22.48 30.37
N ASN A 327 -0.21 22.56 29.06
CA ASN A 327 -1.45 23.05 28.44
C ASN A 327 -1.97 22.07 27.37
N PRO A 328 -2.42 20.87 27.76
CA PRO A 328 -3.00 19.91 26.82
C PRO A 328 -4.40 20.34 26.36
N VAL A 329 -4.87 19.75 25.26
CA VAL A 329 -6.26 19.93 24.77
C VAL A 329 -7.26 19.36 25.77
N ASP A 330 -6.94 18.18 26.31
CA ASP A 330 -7.68 17.57 27.40
C ASP A 330 -6.86 17.67 28.70
N PRO A 331 -7.39 18.29 29.76
CA PRO A 331 -6.62 18.57 30.98
C PRO A 331 -6.30 17.33 31.82
N ARG A 332 -6.78 16.13 31.47
CA ARG A 332 -6.57 14.91 32.27
C ARG A 332 -5.18 14.29 32.05
N HIS A 333 -4.16 15.11 31.85
CA HIS A 333 -2.77 14.72 31.67
C HIS A 333 -2.08 14.49 33.01
N PHE A 334 -2.43 13.41 33.70
CA PHE A 334 -1.89 13.12 35.02
C PHE A 334 -0.50 12.49 34.97
N ASP A 335 0.40 12.92 35.85
CA ASP A 335 1.79 12.43 35.94
C ASP A 335 1.88 10.90 36.06
N PHE A 336 0.95 10.28 36.79
CA PHE A 336 0.96 8.83 37.00
C PHE A 336 0.70 8.00 35.74
N LEU A 337 0.24 8.61 34.65
CA LEU A 337 0.04 7.96 33.34
C LEU A 337 1.32 7.90 32.51
N LEU A 338 2.34 8.69 32.86
CA LEU A 338 3.56 8.82 32.08
C LEU A 338 4.29 7.48 31.94
N GLY A 339 4.54 7.06 30.70
CA GLY A 339 5.31 5.84 30.40
C GLY A 339 4.62 4.52 30.74
N LYS A 340 3.30 4.54 31.01
CA LYS A 340 2.53 3.33 31.33
C LYS A 340 2.38 2.36 30.15
N ALA A 341 2.45 2.81 28.90
CA ALA A 341 2.29 1.95 27.74
C ALA A 341 3.13 2.44 26.55
N LYS A 342 4.23 1.76 26.24
CA LYS A 342 5.11 2.11 25.11
C LYS A 342 4.63 1.59 23.75
N THR A 343 3.64 0.70 23.78
CA THR A 343 3.16 -0.07 22.63
C THR A 343 1.65 -0.26 22.68
N VAL A 344 1.04 -0.68 21.57
CA VAL A 344 -0.41 -0.87 21.42
C VAL A 344 -0.94 -1.91 22.39
N VAL A 345 -0.31 -3.08 22.49
CA VAL A 345 -0.75 -4.14 23.41
C VAL A 345 -0.68 -3.67 24.86
N ALA A 346 0.34 -2.88 25.20
CA ALA A 346 0.53 -2.36 26.57
C ALA A 346 -0.54 -1.36 27.03
N LEU A 347 -1.44 -0.89 26.14
CA LEU A 347 -2.60 -0.08 26.52
C LEU A 347 -3.68 -0.89 27.28
N GLY A 348 -3.66 -2.21 27.21
CA GLY A 348 -4.58 -3.09 27.94
C GLY A 348 -4.05 -3.50 29.31
N GLY A 349 -4.93 -3.53 30.30
CA GLY A 349 -4.66 -4.03 31.65
C GLY A 349 -4.84 -2.97 32.73
N GLU A 350 -4.72 -3.41 33.98
CA GLU A 350 -4.95 -2.55 35.15
C GLU A 350 -4.01 -1.34 35.15
N GLY A 351 -4.57 -0.14 35.38
CA GLY A 351 -3.83 1.12 35.38
C GLY A 351 -3.29 1.55 34.01
N LYS A 352 -3.76 0.94 32.91
CA LYS A 352 -3.46 1.34 31.53
C LYS A 352 -4.58 2.20 30.93
N TRP A 353 -4.63 2.31 29.61
CA TRP A 353 -5.67 3.06 28.91
C TRP A 353 -7.04 2.41 29.12
N ASN A 354 -7.08 1.08 29.02
CA ASN A 354 -8.27 0.29 29.26
C ASN A 354 -7.93 -0.86 30.21
N THR A 355 -8.77 -1.09 31.22
CA THR A 355 -8.54 -2.14 32.22
C THR A 355 -8.64 -3.55 31.64
N ASN A 356 -9.27 -3.73 30.48
CA ASN A 356 -9.32 -5.01 29.78
C ASN A 356 -7.91 -5.38 29.26
N PRO A 357 -7.33 -6.52 29.70
CA PRO A 357 -6.00 -6.95 29.27
C PRO A 357 -5.90 -7.29 27.77
N ASP A 358 -7.03 -7.56 27.10
CA ASP A 358 -7.06 -7.86 25.67
C ASP A 358 -7.34 -6.62 24.80
N TYR A 359 -7.51 -5.45 25.40
CA TYR A 359 -7.84 -4.22 24.68
C TYR A 359 -6.82 -3.90 23.57
N GLY A 360 -5.54 -3.84 23.90
CA GLY A 360 -4.48 -3.57 22.93
C GLY A 360 -4.38 -4.67 21.86
N LYS A 361 -4.61 -5.94 22.21
CA LYS A 361 -4.67 -7.05 21.24
C LYS A 361 -5.84 -6.89 20.27
N ASN A 362 -6.97 -6.35 20.72
CA ASN A 362 -8.12 -6.09 19.87
C ASN A 362 -7.86 -4.93 18.90
N ILE A 363 -7.13 -3.90 19.33
CA ILE A 363 -6.63 -2.85 18.42
C ILE A 363 -5.72 -3.48 17.36
N MET A 364 -4.77 -4.34 17.76
CA MET A 364 -3.85 -4.98 16.82
C MET A 364 -4.55 -5.86 15.77
N LYS A 365 -5.69 -6.49 16.11
CA LYS A 365 -6.53 -7.19 15.11
C LYS A 365 -7.07 -6.24 14.05
N LEU A 366 -7.57 -5.07 14.45
CA LEU A 366 -8.09 -4.05 13.54
C LEU A 366 -6.97 -3.39 12.72
N TYR A 367 -5.84 -3.07 13.35
CA TYR A 367 -4.64 -2.55 12.70
C TYR A 367 -4.14 -3.48 11.59
N ARG A 368 -4.03 -4.79 11.85
CA ARG A 368 -3.63 -5.77 10.83
C ARG A 368 -4.64 -5.84 9.68
N SER A 369 -5.94 -5.75 9.98
CA SER A 369 -7.00 -5.69 8.97
C SER A 369 -6.90 -4.42 8.10
N LEU A 370 -6.56 -3.28 8.70
CA LEU A 370 -6.31 -2.02 8.01
C LEU A 370 -5.15 -2.15 7.03
N LEU A 371 -3.99 -2.62 7.50
CA LEU A 371 -2.80 -2.80 6.64
C LEU A 371 -2.97 -3.88 5.57
N ALA A 372 -3.91 -4.80 5.76
CA ALA A 372 -4.28 -5.80 4.77
C ALA A 372 -5.26 -5.27 3.72
N THR A 373 -5.74 -4.04 3.84
CA THR A 373 -6.72 -3.48 2.90
C THR A 373 -6.04 -3.00 1.63
N ASN A 374 -6.50 -3.56 0.51
CA ASN A 374 -6.15 -3.10 -0.83
C ASN A 374 -6.83 -1.76 -1.10
N TYR A 375 -6.07 -0.81 -1.63
CA TYR A 375 -6.55 0.51 -2.01
C TYR A 375 -5.75 1.00 -3.23
N LYS A 376 -6.29 1.97 -3.96
CA LYS A 376 -5.50 2.64 -4.99
C LYS A 376 -4.47 3.53 -4.30
N LYS A 377 -3.23 3.04 -4.19
CA LYS A 377 -2.10 3.89 -3.80
C LYS A 377 -2.03 5.02 -4.82
N ASN A 378 -2.20 6.27 -4.39
CA ASN A 378 -1.75 7.37 -5.23
C ASN A 378 -0.27 7.12 -5.49
N VAL A 379 0.12 7.10 -6.76
CA VAL A 379 1.52 6.93 -7.14
C VAL A 379 2.26 8.17 -6.64
N GLU A 380 2.74 8.14 -5.40
CA GLU A 380 3.96 8.83 -5.06
C GLU A 380 5.00 8.27 -6.03
N THR A 381 5.41 9.09 -6.98
CA THR A 381 6.49 8.73 -7.87
C THR A 381 7.72 8.54 -6.98
N ASP A 382 8.11 7.29 -6.77
CA ASP A 382 9.45 6.93 -6.32
C ASP A 382 10.42 7.35 -7.43
N ILE A 383 10.77 8.64 -7.47
CA ILE A 383 11.96 9.11 -8.16
C ILE A 383 13.08 8.92 -7.13
N PRO A 384 13.96 7.92 -7.26
CA PRO A 384 15.11 7.83 -6.37
C PRO A 384 15.94 9.12 -6.50
N PRO A 385 16.51 9.65 -5.40
CA PRO A 385 17.44 10.76 -5.52
C PRO A 385 18.59 10.32 -6.43
N ASN A 386 18.78 11.05 -7.53
CA ASN A 386 19.91 10.81 -8.41
C ASN A 386 21.17 11.30 -7.68
N ILE A 387 22.05 10.38 -7.31
CA ILE A 387 23.32 10.69 -6.64
C ILE A 387 24.35 10.99 -7.73
N ASP A 388 24.61 12.28 -7.98
CA ASP A 388 25.80 12.72 -8.69
C ASP A 388 26.91 12.99 -7.66
N THR A 389 28.05 12.30 -7.80
CA THR A 389 29.14 12.27 -6.82
C THR A 389 30.10 13.46 -6.91
N ASN A 390 29.68 14.60 -7.45
CA ASN A 390 30.52 15.80 -7.52
C ASN A 390 29.97 16.98 -6.70
N ASN A 391 30.19 16.88 -5.39
CA ASN A 391 30.36 17.98 -4.42
C ASN A 391 29.20 18.91 -4.02
N LEU A 392 27.94 18.69 -4.37
CA LEU A 392 26.80 19.39 -3.73
C LEU A 392 25.55 18.50 -3.65
N THR A 393 24.93 18.40 -2.47
CA THR A 393 23.60 17.76 -2.31
C THR A 393 22.51 18.73 -2.76
N VAL A 394 21.86 18.42 -3.88
CA VAL A 394 20.69 19.18 -4.37
C VAL A 394 19.44 18.32 -4.17
N VAL A 395 18.43 18.88 -3.49
CA VAL A 395 17.09 18.26 -3.37
C VAL A 395 16.09 19.22 -4.03
N THR A 396 15.32 18.73 -5.00
CA THR A 396 14.29 19.51 -5.69
C THR A 396 12.89 18.94 -5.43
N TYR A 397 11.92 19.81 -5.13
CA TYR A 397 10.50 19.48 -5.00
C TYR A 397 9.68 20.24 -6.06
N THR A 398 8.64 19.62 -6.60
CA THR A 398 7.78 20.19 -7.66
C THR A 398 6.38 20.58 -7.20
N ASN A 399 6.09 20.60 -5.89
CA ASN A 399 4.77 20.96 -5.38
C ASN A 399 4.84 21.93 -4.18
N ILE A 400 4.02 22.98 -4.23
CA ILE A 400 3.97 24.07 -3.24
C ILE A 400 3.21 23.70 -1.94
N ASN A 401 2.65 22.49 -1.86
CA ASN A 401 1.92 22.02 -0.69
C ASN A 401 2.83 21.47 0.43
N ASP A 402 4.13 21.36 0.21
CA ASP A 402 5.11 20.80 1.17
C ASP A 402 5.79 21.87 2.04
N LEU A 403 5.06 22.93 2.38
CA LEU A 403 5.53 23.97 3.32
C LEU A 403 6.01 23.41 4.68
N PRO A 404 5.44 22.31 5.23
CA PRO A 404 5.96 21.69 6.45
C PRO A 404 7.34 21.03 6.25
N ALA A 405 7.63 20.48 5.08
CA ALA A 405 8.92 19.84 4.77
C ALA A 405 10.04 20.87 4.60
N ALA A 406 9.73 22.06 4.04
CA ALA A 406 10.69 23.15 3.91
C ALA A 406 11.15 23.72 5.28
N LEU A 407 10.29 23.70 6.30
CA LEU A 407 10.60 24.12 7.67
C LEU A 407 11.47 23.11 8.43
N LEU A 408 11.39 21.82 8.08
CA LEU A 408 12.18 20.75 8.70
C LEU A 408 13.67 20.77 8.29
N ILE A 409 14.01 21.36 7.13
CA ILE A 409 15.40 21.42 6.61
C ILE A 409 16.31 22.31 7.49
N ASN A 410 15.78 23.41 8.04
CA ASN A 410 16.54 24.27 8.98
C ASN A 410 16.90 23.50 10.26
N THR A 411 15.98 22.68 10.76
CA THR A 411 16.12 21.90 11.99
C THR A 411 17.12 20.76 11.85
N TRP A 412 17.25 20.15 10.66
CA TRP A 412 18.15 19.02 10.43
C TRP A 412 19.55 19.40 9.97
N LEU A 413 19.71 20.52 9.25
CA LEU A 413 21.01 20.92 8.68
C LEU A 413 21.67 22.11 9.39
N GLY A 414 20.95 22.85 10.24
CA GLY A 414 21.53 23.94 11.05
C GLY A 414 21.96 25.19 10.26
N TYR A 415 21.46 25.39 9.04
CA TYR A 415 21.78 26.56 8.20
C TYR A 415 20.62 27.57 8.11
N PRO A 416 20.92 28.88 8.11
CA PRO A 416 19.90 29.92 7.99
C PRO A 416 19.30 29.97 6.57
N ILE A 417 17.98 30.11 6.48
CA ILE A 417 17.24 30.29 5.22
C ILE A 417 17.07 31.79 4.94
N LEU A 418 17.44 32.26 3.74
CA LEU A 418 17.35 33.66 3.34
C LEU A 418 16.28 33.89 2.24
N PRO A 419 15.30 34.79 2.45
CA PRO A 419 14.35 35.15 1.40
C PRO A 419 14.99 36.03 0.33
N THR A 420 14.79 35.70 -0.95
CA THR A 420 15.29 36.50 -2.09
C THR A 420 14.60 37.86 -2.26
N THR A 421 13.51 38.07 -1.53
CA THR A 421 12.73 39.31 -1.48
C THR A 421 13.13 40.22 -0.32
N ALA A 422 14.13 39.84 0.49
CA ALA A 422 14.61 40.69 1.59
C ALA A 422 15.35 41.92 1.06
N ASN A 423 15.04 43.10 1.62
CA ASN A 423 15.72 44.35 1.28
C ASN A 423 17.23 44.26 1.59
N GLY A 424 18.07 44.54 0.59
CA GLY A 424 19.54 44.52 0.73
C GLY A 424 20.25 43.26 0.23
N PHE A 425 19.56 42.37 -0.51
CA PHE A 425 20.15 41.17 -1.09
C PHE A 425 21.12 41.50 -2.25
N ASP A 426 22.43 41.41 -2.00
CA ASP A 426 23.49 41.61 -3.00
C ASP A 426 23.87 40.29 -3.70
N ARG A 427 23.37 40.13 -4.93
CA ARG A 427 23.58 38.92 -5.75
C ARG A 427 25.05 38.59 -6.03
N THR A 428 25.95 39.58 -6.05
CA THR A 428 27.36 39.36 -6.38
C THR A 428 28.16 38.80 -5.21
N ARG A 429 27.76 39.14 -3.98
CA ARG A 429 28.38 38.65 -2.75
C ARG A 429 28.09 37.17 -2.47
N TYR A 430 27.06 36.64 -3.13
CA TYR A 430 26.48 35.32 -2.92
C TYR A 430 26.53 34.42 -4.16
N ALA A 431 27.47 34.68 -5.09
CA ALA A 431 27.56 34.03 -6.40
C ALA A 431 27.86 32.51 -6.38
N LYS A 432 28.20 31.92 -5.22
CA LYS A 432 28.43 30.47 -5.03
C LYS A 432 27.22 29.73 -4.45
N ILE A 433 26.09 30.40 -4.31
CA ILE A 433 24.85 29.80 -3.82
C ILE A 433 24.23 28.88 -4.88
N VAL A 434 23.68 27.73 -4.44
CA VAL A 434 22.85 26.86 -5.27
C VAL A 434 21.55 27.58 -5.61
N HIS A 435 21.42 27.97 -6.87
CA HIS A 435 20.22 28.60 -7.40
C HIS A 435 19.23 27.51 -7.86
N ILE A 436 18.09 27.40 -7.19
CA ILE A 436 16.97 26.57 -7.66
C ILE A 436 15.98 27.48 -8.36
N GLY A 437 16.10 27.58 -9.69
CA GLY A 437 15.18 28.33 -10.54
C GLY A 437 15.84 28.91 -11.79
N GLY A 438 15.64 28.28 -12.94
CA GLY A 438 15.92 28.91 -14.25
C GLY A 438 14.92 30.02 -14.58
N SER A 439 15.16 30.76 -15.67
CA SER A 439 14.30 31.84 -16.16
C SER A 439 12.84 31.39 -16.30
N GLY A 440 12.01 31.69 -15.30
CA GLY A 440 10.63 31.21 -15.20
C GLY A 440 10.17 30.85 -13.77
N ALA A 441 11.03 30.90 -12.76
CA ALA A 441 10.61 30.62 -11.37
C ALA A 441 9.64 31.69 -10.81
N PRO A 442 8.51 31.30 -10.19
CA PRO A 442 7.50 32.22 -9.67
C PRO A 442 7.95 32.97 -8.41
N THR A 443 7.40 34.16 -8.20
CA THR A 443 7.66 35.03 -7.04
C THR A 443 7.42 34.29 -5.72
N GLY A 444 8.46 34.17 -4.88
CA GLY A 444 8.41 33.48 -3.59
C GLY A 444 9.32 32.27 -3.44
N SER A 445 10.16 31.95 -4.44
CA SER A 445 11.14 30.86 -4.33
C SER A 445 12.20 31.11 -3.24
N ILE A 446 12.43 30.08 -2.43
CA ILE A 446 13.38 30.06 -1.30
C ILE A 446 14.75 29.59 -1.78
N VAL A 447 15.80 30.23 -1.29
CA VAL A 447 17.19 29.92 -1.62
C VAL A 447 17.89 29.31 -0.39
N ILE A 448 18.63 28.23 -0.61
CA ILE A 448 19.43 27.57 0.43
C ILE A 448 20.90 27.97 0.24
N ALA A 449 21.50 28.58 1.26
CA ALA A 449 22.89 29.00 1.27
C ALA A 449 23.70 28.16 2.26
N GLY A 450 24.79 27.54 1.79
CA GLY A 450 25.79 26.90 2.65
C GLY A 450 26.87 27.89 3.07
N LYS A 451 27.32 27.80 4.32
CA LYS A 451 28.25 28.75 4.95
C LYS A 451 29.70 28.47 4.54
N ASP A 452 30.04 28.97 3.36
CA ASP A 452 31.38 29.45 2.98
C ASP A 452 31.15 30.59 1.95
N ARG A 453 30.52 31.72 2.31
CA ARG A 453 30.17 32.31 3.61
C ARG A 453 28.68 32.53 3.77
#